data_AF-A0A1T0C9V8-F1
#
_entry.id   AF-A0A1T0C9V8-F1
#
_cell.length_a   1.000
_cell.length_b   1.000
_cell.length_c   1.000
_cell.angle_alpha   90.00
_cell.angle_beta   90.00
_cell.angle_gamma   90.00
#
_symmetry.space_group_name_H-M   'P 1'
#
loop_
_entity.id
_entity.type
_entity.pdbx_description
1 polymer ?
#
loop_
_entity_poly.entity_id
_entity_poly.type
_entity_poly.pdbx_seq_one_letter_code
_entity_poly.pdbx_strand_id
1 'polypeptide(L)'
;MKEKYIEFLNMAVVDTRPIKNSDFLKSFAIEVMFTLLIFIVSIFIEGEIHDVSMNIFHIAIYHLLALLFMFLLFQKFSKSKLLQIFPATSVLIFHIEFLFWSSIFLGNDYWSVFMVLISLSLIFQLLTFIYQLLIVPKAKTLPSGEFRKTILHIPSVIVVCSAAIVVVIARLFMLPMVYVVTSLVAVSIGCIPAYWFEYARVFTGWKKKSTKNFIYRGEIK
;
A
#
# COMPACT_ATOMS: atom_id res chain seq x y z
N MET A 1 15.01 8.68 -20.13
CA MET A 1 13.71 8.46 -19.43
C MET A 1 13.18 7.05 -19.65
N LYS A 2 12.95 6.63 -20.91
CA LYS A 2 12.41 5.29 -21.24
C LYS A 2 13.23 4.12 -20.71
N GLU A 3 14.56 4.20 -20.81
CA GLU A 3 15.47 3.15 -20.30
C GLU A 3 15.43 3.03 -18.77
N LYS A 4 15.59 4.14 -18.04
CA LYS A 4 15.46 4.18 -16.57
C LYS A 4 14.11 3.63 -16.08
N TYR A 5 13.03 3.94 -16.79
CA TYR A 5 11.69 3.41 -16.47
C TYR A 5 11.58 1.89 -16.71
N ILE A 6 12.15 1.38 -17.80
CA ILE A 6 12.22 -0.07 -18.07
C ILE A 6 13.08 -0.79 -17.02
N GLU A 7 14.22 -0.20 -16.64
CA GLU A 7 15.08 -0.73 -15.59
C GLU A 7 14.38 -0.74 -14.22
N PHE A 8 13.68 0.34 -13.90
CA PHE A 8 12.82 0.43 -12.74
C PHE A 8 11.78 -0.70 -12.74
N LEU A 9 11.01 -0.88 -13.82
CA LEU A 9 10.04 -1.96 -13.91
C LEU A 9 10.68 -3.35 -13.74
N ASN A 10 11.88 -3.58 -14.27
CA ASN A 10 12.60 -4.85 -14.10
C ASN A 10 13.10 -5.10 -12.67
N MET A 11 13.30 -4.05 -11.87
CA MET A 11 13.67 -4.15 -10.45
C MET A 11 12.45 -4.20 -9.54
N ALA A 12 11.45 -3.39 -9.83
CA ALA A 12 10.24 -3.19 -9.04
C ALA A 12 9.22 -4.33 -9.24
N VAL A 13 9.18 -4.95 -10.43
CA VAL A 13 8.43 -6.19 -10.65
C VAL A 13 9.25 -7.36 -10.11
N VAL A 14 9.10 -7.55 -8.80
CA VAL A 14 9.87 -8.52 -8.01
C VAL A 14 9.39 -9.95 -8.25
N ASP A 15 8.09 -10.14 -8.44
CA ASP A 15 7.48 -11.45 -8.66
C ASP A 15 6.79 -11.52 -10.04
N THR A 16 7.22 -12.49 -10.84
CA THR A 16 6.61 -12.79 -12.14
C THR A 16 5.61 -13.94 -12.07
N ARG A 17 5.44 -14.57 -10.90
CA ARG A 17 4.50 -15.68 -10.67
C ARG A 17 3.06 -15.20 -10.61
N PRO A 18 2.07 -15.95 -11.14
CA PRO A 18 0.64 -15.61 -11.07
C PRO A 18 0.21 -15.27 -9.64
N ILE A 19 -0.80 -14.40 -9.51
CA ILE A 19 -1.49 -14.17 -8.23
C ILE A 19 -1.94 -15.52 -7.67
N LYS A 20 -1.81 -15.69 -6.36
CA LYS A 20 -2.16 -16.90 -5.63
C LYS A 20 -3.31 -16.63 -4.68
N ASN A 21 -3.91 -17.72 -4.19
CA ASN A 21 -4.89 -17.65 -3.10
C ASN A 21 -4.33 -16.92 -1.86
N SER A 22 -3.01 -17.00 -1.62
CA SER A 22 -2.36 -16.28 -0.52
C SER A 22 -2.45 -14.76 -0.64
N ASP A 23 -2.51 -14.21 -1.86
CA ASP A 23 -2.58 -12.76 -2.07
C ASP A 23 -3.98 -12.24 -1.71
N PHE A 24 -5.02 -12.98 -2.08
CA PHE A 24 -6.38 -12.73 -1.59
C PHE A 24 -6.49 -12.87 -0.08
N LEU A 25 -5.86 -13.90 0.50
CA LEU A 25 -5.87 -14.12 1.95
C LEU A 25 -5.20 -12.96 2.70
N LYS A 26 -4.10 -12.40 2.17
CA LYS A 26 -3.44 -11.23 2.76
C LYS A 26 -4.37 -10.01 2.74
N SER A 27 -4.96 -9.67 1.60
CA SER A 27 -5.90 -8.53 1.50
C SER A 27 -7.11 -8.74 2.41
N PHE A 28 -7.64 -9.97 2.48
CA PHE A 28 -8.75 -10.31 3.35
C PHE A 28 -8.38 -10.18 4.84
N ALA A 29 -7.19 -10.65 5.23
CA ALA A 29 -6.73 -10.55 6.61
C ALA A 29 -6.55 -9.08 7.04
N ILE A 30 -6.00 -8.22 6.18
CA ILE A 30 -5.86 -6.78 6.43
C ILE A 30 -7.24 -6.15 6.66
N GLU A 31 -8.19 -6.44 5.77
CA GLU A 31 -9.54 -5.90 5.86
C GLU A 31 -10.30 -6.39 7.10
N VAL A 32 -10.14 -7.67 7.48
CA VAL A 32 -10.69 -8.20 8.73
C VAL A 32 -10.09 -7.49 9.94
N MET A 33 -8.76 -7.30 9.98
CA MET A 33 -8.10 -6.58 11.07
C MET A 33 -8.63 -5.15 11.20
N PHE A 34 -8.84 -4.47 10.08
CA PHE A 34 -9.39 -3.12 10.06
C PHE A 34 -10.84 -3.06 10.53
N THR A 35 -11.68 -3.96 10.01
CA THR A 35 -13.09 -4.06 10.41
C THR A 35 -13.22 -4.32 11.91
N LEU A 36 -12.37 -5.21 12.46
CA LEU A 36 -12.31 -5.48 13.90
C LEU A 36 -11.83 -4.26 14.69
N LEU A 37 -10.86 -3.51 14.17
CA LEU A 37 -10.39 -2.29 14.82
C LEU A 37 -11.51 -1.25 14.94
N ILE A 38 -12.27 -1.03 13.86
CA ILE A 38 -13.43 -0.12 13.88
C ILE A 38 -14.45 -0.58 14.92
N PHE A 39 -14.78 -1.87 14.92
CA PHE A 39 -15.73 -2.45 15.88
C PHE A 39 -15.28 -2.31 17.33
N ILE A 40 -13.99 -2.53 17.61
CA ILE A 40 -13.47 -2.38 18.98
C ILE A 40 -13.54 -0.91 19.40
N VAL A 41 -13.13 0.02 18.53
CA VAL A 41 -13.16 1.45 18.84
C VAL A 41 -14.59 1.95 18.99
N SER A 42 -15.55 1.44 18.21
CA SER A 42 -16.96 1.83 18.30
C SER A 42 -17.57 1.60 19.68
N ILE A 43 -17.07 0.64 20.46
CA ILE A 43 -17.52 0.39 21.84
C ILE A 43 -17.19 1.57 22.77
N PHE A 44 -16.17 2.38 22.44
CA PHE A 44 -15.64 3.44 23.30
C PHE A 44 -15.98 4.86 22.83
N ILE A 45 -16.70 5.01 21.72
CA ILE A 45 -17.06 6.30 21.14
C ILE A 45 -18.58 6.46 21.08
N GLU A 46 -19.06 7.70 21.18
CA GLU A 46 -20.48 8.02 21.20
C GLU A 46 -20.77 9.22 20.29
N GLY A 47 -22.05 9.50 20.05
CA GLY A 47 -22.51 10.65 19.27
C GLY A 47 -22.15 10.56 17.79
N GLU A 48 -21.89 11.72 17.17
CA GLU A 48 -21.64 11.81 15.72
C GLU A 48 -20.42 10.97 15.28
N ILE A 49 -19.35 10.95 16.07
CA ILE A 49 -18.14 10.15 15.78
C ILE A 49 -18.51 8.66 15.69
N HIS A 50 -19.35 8.18 16.62
CA HIS A 50 -19.84 6.80 16.59
C HIS A 50 -20.66 6.54 15.33
N ASP A 51 -21.63 7.40 15.01
CA ASP A 51 -22.53 7.20 13.88
C ASP A 51 -21.79 7.18 12.54
N VAL A 52 -20.84 8.10 12.34
CA VAL A 52 -20.01 8.12 11.13
C VAL A 52 -19.05 6.92 11.10
N SER A 53 -18.46 6.54 12.24
CA SER A 53 -17.61 5.34 12.34
C SER A 53 -18.40 4.06 12.01
N MET A 54 -19.67 3.97 12.42
CA MET A 54 -20.53 2.84 12.10
C MET A 54 -20.85 2.79 10.60
N ASN A 55 -21.01 3.92 9.92
CA ASN A 55 -21.15 3.91 8.46
C ASN A 55 -19.92 3.30 7.77
N ILE A 56 -18.70 3.65 8.23
CA ILE A 56 -17.46 3.07 7.70
C ILE A 56 -17.36 1.59 8.02
N PHE A 57 -17.79 1.17 9.22
CA PHE A 57 -17.86 -0.24 9.57
C PHE A 57 -18.72 -1.06 8.59
N HIS A 58 -19.89 -0.54 8.20
CA HIS A 58 -20.73 -1.19 7.19
C HIS A 58 -20.04 -1.24 5.82
N ILE A 59 -19.34 -0.17 5.42
CA ILE A 59 -18.56 -0.13 4.18
C ILE A 59 -17.48 -1.23 4.19
N ALA A 60 -16.71 -1.35 5.28
CA ALA A 60 -15.68 -2.37 5.44
C ALA A 60 -16.26 -3.81 5.40
N ILE A 61 -17.45 -4.04 5.96
CA ILE A 61 -18.17 -5.32 5.82
C ILE A 61 -18.51 -5.60 4.35
N TYR A 62 -19.05 -4.62 3.63
CA TYR A 62 -19.35 -4.80 2.20
C TYR A 62 -18.07 -5.05 1.39
N HIS A 63 -16.96 -4.40 1.75
CA HIS A 63 -15.66 -4.63 1.14
C HIS A 63 -15.16 -6.07 1.38
N LEU A 64 -15.29 -6.61 2.60
CA LEU A 64 -15.00 -8.02 2.91
C LEU A 64 -15.85 -8.99 2.08
N LEU A 65 -17.16 -8.74 1.99
CA LEU A 65 -18.08 -9.57 1.20
C LEU A 65 -17.73 -9.53 -0.29
N ALA A 66 -17.40 -8.35 -0.82
CA ALA A 66 -16.94 -8.20 -2.19
C ALA A 66 -15.63 -8.98 -2.40
N LEU A 67 -14.66 -8.88 -1.49
CA LEU A 67 -13.39 -9.60 -1.62
C LEU A 67 -13.59 -11.12 -1.58
N LEU A 68 -14.46 -11.62 -0.71
CA LEU A 68 -14.84 -13.04 -0.66
C LEU A 68 -15.49 -13.50 -1.98
N PHE A 69 -16.44 -12.73 -2.51
CA PHE A 69 -17.08 -13.04 -3.78
C PHE A 69 -16.07 -13.09 -4.93
N MET A 70 -15.16 -12.12 -4.99
CA MET A 70 -14.12 -12.06 -6.01
C MET A 70 -13.10 -13.21 -5.87
N PHE A 71 -12.79 -13.63 -4.64
CA PHE A 71 -11.97 -14.81 -4.37
C PHE A 71 -12.62 -16.09 -4.90
N LEU A 72 -13.93 -16.28 -4.70
CA LEU A 72 -14.67 -17.43 -5.21
C LEU A 72 -14.67 -17.46 -6.76
N LEU A 73 -14.87 -16.32 -7.40
CA LEU A 73 -14.73 -16.19 -8.86
C LEU A 73 -13.31 -16.53 -9.31
N PHE A 74 -12.29 -16.08 -8.57
CA PHE A 74 -10.90 -16.37 -8.87
C PHE A 74 -10.58 -17.87 -8.82
N GLN A 75 -11.24 -18.67 -7.95
CA GLN A 75 -11.04 -20.12 -7.93
C GLN A 75 -11.37 -20.79 -9.27
N LYS A 76 -12.40 -20.30 -9.97
CA LYS A 76 -12.81 -20.83 -11.28
C LYS A 76 -12.05 -20.17 -12.44
N PHE A 77 -11.67 -18.90 -12.29
CA PHE A 77 -11.14 -18.07 -13.37
C PHE A 77 -9.76 -17.49 -13.07
N SER A 78 -8.88 -18.25 -12.40
CA SER A 78 -7.57 -17.79 -11.91
C SER A 78 -6.64 -17.20 -12.99
N LYS A 79 -6.83 -17.59 -14.26
CA LYS A 79 -6.10 -17.04 -15.41
C LYS A 79 -6.56 -15.64 -15.85
N SER A 80 -7.71 -15.16 -15.35
CA SER A 80 -8.26 -13.85 -15.70
C SER A 80 -7.41 -12.73 -15.12
N LYS A 81 -6.85 -11.88 -15.99
CA LYS A 81 -6.10 -10.68 -15.56
C LYS A 81 -6.96 -9.71 -14.77
N LEU A 82 -8.25 -9.61 -15.12
CA LEU A 82 -9.21 -8.76 -14.41
C LEU A 82 -9.32 -9.21 -12.95
N LEU A 83 -9.44 -10.52 -12.69
CA LEU A 83 -9.56 -11.03 -11.32
C LEU A 83 -8.26 -10.92 -10.53
N GLN A 84 -7.11 -10.95 -11.22
CA GLN A 84 -5.80 -10.81 -10.60
C GLN A 84 -5.53 -9.40 -10.04
N ILE A 85 -6.32 -8.38 -10.39
CA ILE A 85 -6.13 -7.00 -9.87
C ILE A 85 -6.74 -6.81 -8.47
N PHE A 86 -7.71 -7.64 -8.11
CA PHE A 86 -8.56 -7.42 -6.94
C PHE A 86 -7.80 -7.35 -5.62
N PRO A 87 -6.82 -8.22 -5.33
CA PRO A 87 -6.04 -8.10 -4.10
C PRO A 87 -5.35 -6.74 -3.95
N ALA A 88 -4.83 -6.18 -5.06
CA ALA A 88 -4.15 -4.90 -5.07
C ALA A 88 -5.13 -3.73 -4.91
N THR A 89 -6.23 -3.75 -5.66
CA THR A 89 -7.27 -2.72 -5.58
C THR A 89 -7.92 -2.71 -4.21
N SER A 90 -8.13 -3.88 -3.60
CA SER A 90 -8.68 -3.99 -2.24
C SER A 90 -7.78 -3.31 -1.21
N VAL A 91 -6.44 -3.49 -1.28
CA VAL A 91 -5.51 -2.77 -0.39
C VAL A 91 -5.59 -1.24 -0.59
N LEU A 92 -5.83 -0.76 -1.81
CA LEU A 92 -6.02 0.67 -2.08
C LEU A 92 -7.34 1.18 -1.50
N ILE A 93 -8.43 0.42 -1.64
CA ILE A 93 -9.74 0.75 -1.06
C ILE A 93 -9.61 0.81 0.47
N PHE A 94 -9.00 -0.22 1.08
CA PHE A 94 -8.68 -0.26 2.51
C PHE A 94 -7.93 1.01 2.94
N HIS A 95 -6.92 1.44 2.19
CA HIS A 95 -6.17 2.65 2.53
C HIS A 95 -7.06 3.89 2.57
N ILE A 96 -7.95 4.04 1.58
CA ILE A 96 -8.89 5.16 1.53
C ILE A 96 -9.87 5.09 2.70
N GLU A 97 -10.44 3.92 2.98
CA GLU A 97 -11.34 3.69 4.12
C GLU A 97 -10.65 4.00 5.45
N PHE A 98 -9.38 3.59 5.60
CA PHE A 98 -8.57 3.86 6.77
C PHE A 98 -8.27 5.35 6.95
N LEU A 99 -7.94 6.07 5.87
CA LEU A 99 -7.72 7.51 5.91
C LEU A 99 -9.02 8.26 6.27
N PHE A 100 -10.15 7.82 5.72
CA PHE A 100 -11.45 8.41 6.03
C PHE A 100 -11.85 8.16 7.48
N TRP A 101 -11.66 6.92 7.97
CA TRP A 101 -11.93 6.60 9.36
C TRP A 101 -11.04 7.39 10.32
N SER A 102 -9.75 7.50 10.00
CA SER A 102 -8.80 8.27 10.81
C SER A 102 -9.14 9.76 10.87
N SER A 103 -9.70 10.34 9.79
CA SER A 103 -10.00 11.77 9.74
C SER A 103 -11.05 12.20 10.76
N ILE A 104 -11.96 11.29 11.13
CA ILE A 104 -12.99 11.51 12.17
C ILE A 104 -12.34 11.82 13.53
N PHE A 105 -11.16 11.26 13.81
CA PHE A 105 -10.48 11.43 15.10
C PHE A 105 -9.45 12.58 15.13
N LEU A 106 -9.20 13.21 13.98
CA LEU A 106 -8.11 14.18 13.82
C LEU A 106 -8.61 15.63 13.71
N GLY A 107 -9.91 15.86 13.53
CA GLY A 107 -10.49 17.20 13.56
C GLY A 107 -12.01 17.19 13.45
N ASN A 108 -12.63 18.31 13.82
CA ASN A 108 -14.09 18.45 13.79
C ASN A 108 -14.65 18.42 12.36
N ASP A 109 -13.92 19.00 11.39
CA ASP A 109 -14.24 18.88 9.96
C ASP A 109 -13.48 17.70 9.36
N TYR A 110 -14.03 16.50 9.58
CA TYR A 110 -13.43 15.24 9.13
C TYR A 110 -13.33 15.15 7.60
N TRP A 111 -14.16 15.88 6.84
CA TRP A 111 -14.08 15.95 5.37
C TRP A 111 -12.84 16.71 4.92
N SER A 112 -12.60 17.89 5.49
CA SER A 112 -11.40 18.68 5.20
C SER A 112 -10.13 17.91 5.59
N VAL A 113 -10.13 17.29 6.78
CA VAL A 113 -9.00 16.46 7.22
C VAL A 113 -8.78 15.29 6.26
N PHE A 114 -9.85 14.59 5.84
CA PHE A 114 -9.73 13.49 4.88
C PHE A 114 -9.10 13.94 3.56
N MET A 115 -9.49 15.09 3.01
CA MET A 115 -8.91 15.64 1.79
C MET A 115 -7.42 15.98 1.94
N VAL A 116 -7.02 16.49 3.11
CA VAL A 116 -5.60 16.70 3.44
C VAL A 116 -4.84 15.37 3.50
N LEU A 117 -5.39 14.34 4.16
CA LEU A 117 -4.75 13.03 4.25
C LEU A 117 -4.59 12.36 2.89
N ILE A 118 -5.60 12.43 2.03
CA ILE A 118 -5.52 11.93 0.65
C ILE A 118 -4.46 12.68 -0.14
N SER A 119 -4.42 14.01 -0.03
CA SER A 119 -3.42 14.84 -0.71
C SER A 119 -2.01 14.49 -0.25
N LEU A 120 -1.79 14.34 1.05
CA LEU A 120 -0.51 13.95 1.62
C LEU A 120 -0.08 12.56 1.15
N SER A 121 -1.01 11.61 1.09
CA SER A 121 -0.77 10.27 0.58
C SER A 121 -0.31 10.29 -0.88
N LEU A 122 -1.02 11.03 -1.74
CA LEU A 122 -0.68 11.19 -3.16
C LEU A 122 0.69 11.86 -3.35
N ILE A 123 0.97 12.93 -2.60
CA ILE A 123 2.28 13.61 -2.64
C ILE A 123 3.39 12.65 -2.23
N PHE A 124 3.20 11.90 -1.15
CA PHE A 124 4.19 10.93 -0.67
C PHE A 124 4.46 9.81 -1.70
N GLN A 125 3.40 9.31 -2.33
CA GLN A 125 3.52 8.29 -3.38
C GLN A 125 4.28 8.82 -4.60
N LEU A 126 4.01 10.06 -5.01
CA LEU A 126 4.72 10.72 -6.11
C LEU A 126 6.20 10.92 -5.78
N LEU A 127 6.52 11.41 -4.58
CA LEU A 127 7.90 11.60 -4.12
C LEU A 127 8.65 10.26 -4.03
N THR A 128 7.99 9.22 -3.53
CA THR A 128 8.55 7.86 -3.46
C THR A 128 8.83 7.31 -4.86
N PHE A 129 7.91 7.52 -5.80
CA PHE A 129 8.10 7.11 -7.19
C PHE A 129 9.27 7.85 -7.86
N ILE A 130 9.40 9.16 -7.66
CA ILE A 130 10.53 9.96 -8.17
C ILE A 130 11.84 9.44 -7.55
N TYR A 131 11.89 9.25 -6.24
CA TYR A 131 13.05 8.69 -5.55
C TYR A 131 13.47 7.34 -6.14
N GLN A 132 12.52 6.45 -6.40
CA GLN A 132 12.78 5.14 -6.97
C GLN A 132 13.39 5.23 -8.37
N LEU A 133 12.86 6.10 -9.24
CA LEU A 133 13.44 6.32 -10.57
C LEU A 133 14.88 6.84 -10.50
N LEU A 134 15.20 7.65 -9.48
CA LEU A 134 16.54 8.22 -9.29
C LEU A 134 17.54 7.18 -8.74
N ILE A 135 17.12 6.29 -7.84
CA ILE A 135 18.02 5.34 -7.18
C ILE A 135 18.28 4.07 -8.01
N VAL A 136 17.46 3.77 -9.01
CA VAL A 136 17.57 2.56 -9.86
C VAL A 136 18.99 2.31 -10.42
N PRO A 137 19.72 3.30 -10.99
CA PRO A 137 21.08 3.07 -11.48
C PRO A 137 22.04 2.60 -10.39
N LYS A 138 21.89 3.15 -9.17
CA LYS A 138 22.68 2.77 -7.99
C LYS A 138 22.23 1.45 -7.39
N ALA A 139 20.93 1.16 -7.39
CA ALA A 139 20.39 -0.11 -6.92
C ALA A 139 20.86 -1.28 -7.80
N LYS A 140 21.11 -1.06 -9.09
CA LYS A 140 21.59 -2.09 -10.03
C LYS A 140 22.94 -2.68 -9.65
N THR A 141 23.84 -1.86 -9.10
CA THR A 141 25.21 -2.28 -8.76
C THR A 141 25.27 -3.09 -7.48
N LEU A 142 24.16 -3.17 -6.73
CA LEU A 142 24.06 -3.95 -5.50
C LEU A 142 23.78 -5.43 -5.79
N PRO A 143 24.22 -6.34 -4.89
CA PRO A 143 23.90 -7.76 -4.97
C PRO A 143 22.40 -7.99 -5.13
N SER A 144 22.03 -8.92 -6.02
CA SER A 144 20.63 -9.32 -6.16
C SER A 144 20.14 -9.97 -4.87
N GLY A 145 19.03 -9.48 -4.32
CA GLY A 145 18.47 -10.01 -3.08
C GLY A 145 17.49 -9.02 -2.44
N GLU A 146 17.17 -9.23 -1.16
CA GLU A 146 16.27 -8.36 -0.40
C GLU A 146 16.83 -6.95 -0.20
N PHE A 147 18.14 -6.82 -0.01
CA PHE A 147 18.81 -5.52 0.17
C PHE A 147 18.54 -4.54 -0.99
N ARG A 148 18.57 -5.06 -2.22
CA ARG A 148 18.25 -4.28 -3.43
C ARG A 148 16.78 -3.89 -3.52
N LYS A 149 15.87 -4.61 -2.86
CA LYS A 149 14.46 -4.22 -2.77
C LYS A 149 14.28 -3.15 -1.71
N THR A 150 14.84 -3.35 -0.52
CA THR A 150 14.76 -2.40 0.60
C THR A 150 15.22 -1.01 0.21
N ILE A 151 16.27 -0.90 -0.62
CA ILE A 151 16.76 0.42 -1.08
C ILE A 151 15.70 1.20 -1.90
N LEU A 152 14.81 0.53 -2.63
CA LEU A 152 13.72 1.17 -3.39
C LEU A 152 12.62 1.70 -2.47
N HIS A 153 12.54 1.22 -1.24
CA HIS A 153 11.49 1.57 -0.28
C HIS A 153 12.03 2.36 0.91
N ILE A 154 13.25 2.91 0.83
CA ILE A 154 13.83 3.71 1.93
C ILE A 154 12.88 4.82 2.42
N PRO A 155 12.25 5.65 1.56
CA PRO A 155 11.30 6.65 2.03
C PRO A 155 10.16 6.05 2.86
N SER A 156 9.57 4.94 2.39
CA SER A 156 8.55 4.18 3.12
C SER A 156 9.07 3.67 4.46
N VAL A 157 10.27 3.08 4.50
CA VAL A 157 10.88 2.56 5.73
C VAL A 157 11.09 3.69 6.74
N ILE A 158 11.61 4.84 6.30
CA ILE A 158 11.83 6.00 7.18
C ILE A 158 10.50 6.45 7.79
N VAL A 159 9.45 6.61 6.99
CA VAL A 159 8.13 7.05 7.48
C VAL A 159 7.54 6.03 8.46
N VAL A 160 7.54 4.74 8.12
CA VAL A 160 6.98 3.69 8.97
C VAL A 160 7.74 3.56 10.29
N CYS A 161 9.08 3.56 10.26
CA CYS A 161 9.90 3.51 11.47
C CYS A 161 9.69 4.75 12.35
N SER A 162 9.64 5.95 11.74
CA SER A 162 9.42 7.19 12.48
C SER A 162 8.04 7.19 13.15
N ALA A 163 7.01 6.75 12.43
CA ALA A 163 5.66 6.60 12.97
C ALA A 163 5.62 5.59 14.12
N ALA A 164 6.30 4.45 14.01
CA ALA A 164 6.39 3.48 15.09
C ALA A 164 7.06 4.06 16.35
N ILE A 165 8.15 4.83 16.19
CA ILE A 165 8.81 5.54 17.30
C ILE A 165 7.85 6.53 17.96
N VAL A 166 7.10 7.31 17.16
CA VAL A 166 6.13 8.27 17.68
C VAL A 166 5.01 7.56 18.45
N VAL A 167 4.51 6.41 17.99
CA VAL A 167 3.52 5.61 18.77
C VAL A 167 4.09 5.18 20.11
N VAL A 168 5.33 4.67 20.13
CA VAL A 168 5.98 4.25 21.38
C VAL A 168 6.13 5.42 22.35
N ILE A 169 6.62 6.57 21.88
CA ILE A 169 6.73 7.79 22.68
C ILE A 169 5.34 8.23 23.17
N ALA A 170 4.36 8.28 22.28
CA ALA A 170 3.01 8.70 22.62
C ALA A 170 2.40 7.82 23.72
N ARG A 171 2.65 6.51 23.68
CA ARG A 171 2.19 5.59 24.73
C ARG A 171 3.00 5.69 26.02
N LEU A 172 4.32 5.81 25.95
CA LEU A 172 5.18 5.93 27.14
C LEU A 172 4.88 7.20 27.94
N PHE A 173 4.60 8.30 27.26
CA PHE A 173 4.34 9.60 27.88
C PHE A 173 2.84 9.94 27.99
N MET A 174 1.95 8.98 27.69
CA MET A 174 0.49 9.18 27.74
C MET A 174 0.02 10.41 26.95
N LEU A 175 0.62 10.63 25.77
CA LEU A 175 0.25 11.73 24.89
C LEU A 175 -1.18 11.55 24.34
N PRO A 176 -1.83 12.65 23.91
CA PRO A 176 -3.16 12.60 23.31
C PRO A 176 -3.27 11.60 22.15
N MET A 177 -4.45 11.00 22.01
CA MET A 177 -4.73 9.97 21.00
C MET A 177 -4.45 10.43 19.56
N VAL A 178 -4.54 11.74 19.29
CA VAL A 178 -4.22 12.35 17.98
C VAL A 178 -2.83 11.94 17.47
N TYR A 179 -1.83 11.79 18.36
CA TYR A 179 -0.48 11.39 17.97
C TYR A 179 -0.41 9.92 17.54
N VAL A 180 -1.20 9.05 18.18
CA VAL A 180 -1.32 7.64 17.80
C VAL A 180 -2.03 7.51 16.46
N VAL A 181 -3.17 8.19 16.28
CA VAL A 181 -3.93 8.18 15.01
C VAL A 181 -3.10 8.73 13.87
N THR A 182 -2.44 9.88 14.06
CA THR A 182 -1.55 10.48 13.05
C THR A 182 -0.42 9.52 12.65
N SER A 183 0.14 8.80 13.62
CA SER A 183 1.19 7.82 13.35
C SER A 183 0.66 6.61 12.58
N LEU A 184 -0.54 6.11 12.90
CA LEU A 184 -1.15 5.02 12.14
C LEU A 184 -1.45 5.45 10.69
N VAL A 185 -1.88 6.70 10.48
CA VAL A 185 -2.02 7.29 9.15
C VAL A 185 -0.68 7.31 8.40
N ALA A 186 0.40 7.74 9.06
CA ALA A 186 1.73 7.72 8.46
C ALA A 186 2.20 6.30 8.11
N VAL A 187 1.91 5.29 8.94
CA VAL A 187 2.16 3.88 8.63
C VAL A 187 1.37 3.45 7.39
N SER A 188 0.08 3.77 7.32
CA SER A 188 -0.77 3.45 6.17
C SER A 188 -0.20 4.05 4.88
N ILE A 189 0.12 5.35 4.88
CA ILE A 189 0.75 6.05 3.74
C ILE A 189 2.10 5.41 3.36
N GLY A 190 2.95 5.13 4.35
CA GLY A 190 4.28 4.56 4.16
C GLY A 190 4.27 3.16 3.58
N CYS A 191 3.26 2.35 3.90
CA CYS A 191 3.15 0.95 3.47
C CYS A 191 2.59 0.79 2.04
N ILE A 192 1.78 1.73 1.55
CA ILE A 192 1.13 1.63 0.22
C ILE A 192 2.09 1.36 -0.94
N PRO A 193 3.26 2.04 -1.04
CA PRO A 193 4.22 1.76 -2.10
C PRO A 193 4.62 0.28 -2.15
N ALA A 194 4.86 -0.37 -1.01
CA ALA A 194 5.23 -1.79 -0.98
C ALA A 194 4.17 -2.68 -1.64
N TYR A 195 2.90 -2.46 -1.33
CA TYR A 195 1.79 -3.19 -1.94
C TYR A 195 1.66 -2.91 -3.43
N TRP A 196 1.83 -1.66 -3.88
CA TRP A 196 1.77 -1.33 -5.31
C TRP A 196 2.81 -2.10 -6.15
N PHE A 197 4.02 -2.29 -5.59
CA PHE A 197 5.11 -2.98 -6.26
C PHE A 197 4.96 -4.50 -6.31
N GLU A 198 4.34 -5.12 -5.31
CA GLU A 198 3.98 -6.54 -5.37
C GLU A 198 3.04 -6.85 -6.56
N TYR A 199 2.19 -5.88 -6.94
CA TYR A 199 1.15 -6.07 -7.95
C TYR A 199 1.38 -5.34 -9.28
N ALA A 200 2.48 -4.59 -9.43
CA ALA A 200 2.78 -3.78 -10.61
C ALA A 200 2.74 -4.56 -11.94
N ARG A 201 3.00 -5.88 -11.92
CA ARG A 201 2.85 -6.78 -13.09
C ARG A 201 1.42 -6.81 -13.63
N VAL A 202 0.41 -6.85 -12.75
CA VAL A 202 -0.99 -7.00 -13.14
C VAL A 202 -1.46 -5.79 -13.93
N PHE A 203 -1.09 -4.59 -13.46
CA PHE A 203 -1.42 -3.32 -14.10
C PHE A 203 -0.66 -3.08 -15.40
N THR A 204 0.64 -3.40 -15.43
CA THR A 204 1.51 -3.06 -16.58
C THR A 204 1.59 -4.17 -17.64
N GLY A 205 1.17 -5.39 -17.30
CA GLY A 205 1.46 -6.57 -18.12
C GLY A 205 2.95 -6.89 -18.26
N TRP A 206 3.82 -6.21 -17.48
CA TRP A 206 5.26 -6.28 -17.63
C TRP A 206 5.80 -7.65 -17.22
N LYS A 207 6.36 -8.39 -18.18
CA LYS A 207 7.17 -9.57 -17.88
C LYS A 207 8.63 -9.13 -17.81
N LYS A 208 9.27 -9.40 -16.67
CA LYS A 208 10.71 -9.15 -16.48
C LYS A 208 11.48 -9.71 -17.68
N LYS A 209 12.09 -8.83 -18.46
CA LYS A 209 12.93 -9.25 -19.58
C LYS A 209 14.28 -9.69 -19.02
N SER A 210 14.74 -10.88 -19.42
CA SER A 210 16.11 -11.32 -19.15
C SER A 210 17.08 -10.30 -19.76
N THR A 211 17.90 -9.66 -18.93
CA THR A 211 18.99 -8.77 -19.32
C THR A 211 20.19 -9.55 -19.91
N LYS A 212 19.94 -10.59 -20.73
CA LYS A 212 20.99 -11.24 -21.54
C LYS A 212 21.13 -10.67 -22.96
N ASN A 213 20.26 -9.74 -23.38
CA ASN A 213 20.25 -9.26 -24.78
C ASN A 213 20.63 -7.78 -24.96
N PHE A 214 21.16 -7.11 -23.94
CA PHE A 214 21.85 -5.82 -24.11
C PHE A 214 23.38 -6.03 -24.16
N ILE A 215 23.83 -6.98 -25.00
CA ILE A 215 25.16 -6.82 -25.59
C ILE A 215 24.93 -5.79 -26.69
N TYR A 216 25.35 -4.56 -26.42
CA TYR A 216 25.54 -3.53 -27.43
C TYR A 216 26.32 -4.19 -28.57
N ARG A 217 25.67 -4.48 -29.70
CA ARG A 217 26.39 -4.79 -30.95
C ARG A 217 27.07 -3.49 -31.34
N GLY A 218 28.24 -3.25 -30.77
CA GLY A 218 29.25 -2.42 -31.39
C GLY A 218 29.57 -3.11 -32.71
N GLU A 219 29.04 -2.55 -33.80
CA GLU A 219 29.58 -2.80 -35.11
C GLU A 219 31.05 -2.35 -35.05
N ILE A 220 31.96 -3.34 -35.04
CA ILE A 220 33.31 -3.10 -35.50
C ILE A 220 33.20 -3.08 -37.03
N LYS A 221 33.35 -1.91 -37.62
CA LYS A 221 33.84 -1.73 -38.99
C LYS A 221 35.13 -0.95 -38.92
#